data_AF-A0A3D3B377-F1
#
_entry.id   AF-A0A3D3B377-F1
#
_cell.length_a   1.000
_cell.length_b   1.000
_cell.length_c   1.000
_cell.angle_alpha   90.00
_cell.angle_beta   90.00
_cell.angle_gamma   90.00
#
_symmetry.space_group_name_H-M   'P 1'
#
loop_
_entity.id
_entity.type
_entity.pdbx_description
1 polymer ?
#
loop_
_entity_poly.entity_id
_entity_poly.type
_entity_poly.pdbx_seq_one_letter_code
_entity_poly.pdbx_strand_id
1 'polypeptide(L)'
;AQRLSFRTNVDDVVAADGEHPLGFETGPRGSVIPFVVVRGGLRARLARPVYYELAALAVEPQGPERAGVWSGGVFFPFPATSS
;
A
#
# COMPACT_ATOMS: atom_id res chain seq x y z
N ALA A 1 -10.20 8.07 11.88
CA ALA A 1 -9.20 7.06 11.50
C ALA A 1 -8.44 7.52 10.26
N GLN A 2 -7.17 7.18 10.11
CA GLN A 2 -6.36 7.49 8.92
C GLN A 2 -7.04 6.93 7.65
N ARG A 3 -7.01 7.69 6.55
CA ARG A 3 -7.48 7.25 5.23
C ARG A 3 -6.48 7.71 4.17
N LEU A 4 -5.96 6.76 3.42
CA LEU A 4 -5.03 6.96 2.32
C LEU A 4 -5.82 6.88 1.02
N SER A 5 -5.74 7.94 0.21
CA SER A 5 -6.38 8.01 -1.10
C SER A 5 -5.34 8.23 -2.18
N PHE A 6 -5.45 7.46 -3.25
CA PHE A 6 -4.54 7.49 -4.38
C PHE A 6 -5.27 8.01 -5.60
N ARG A 7 -4.60 8.90 -6.33
CA ARG A 7 -5.05 9.33 -7.64
C ARG A 7 -4.31 8.55 -8.71
N THR A 8 -5.06 7.87 -9.57
CA THR A 8 -4.51 7.11 -10.69
C THR A 8 -4.16 8.02 -11.86
N ASN A 9 -3.43 7.50 -12.85
CA ASN A 9 -3.07 8.24 -14.07
C ASN A 9 -4.26 8.55 -14.99
N VAL A 10 -5.42 7.94 -14.75
CA VAL A 10 -6.69 8.22 -15.44
C VAL A 10 -7.61 9.12 -14.62
N ASP A 11 -7.05 9.80 -13.60
CA ASP A 11 -7.72 10.74 -12.69
C ASP A 11 -8.80 10.14 -11.77
N ASP A 12 -8.90 8.80 -11.72
CA ASP A 12 -9.72 8.12 -10.71
C ASP A 12 -9.07 8.25 -9.32
N VAL A 13 -9.87 8.57 -8.30
CA VAL A 13 -9.46 8.60 -6.88
C VAL A 13 -9.98 7.36 -6.17
N VAL A 14 -9.07 6.61 -5.55
CA VAL A 14 -9.39 5.35 -4.84
C VAL A 14 -8.84 5.41 -3.42
N ALA A 15 -9.67 5.15 -2.42
CA ALA A 15 -9.24 5.01 -1.03
C ALA A 15 -8.75 3.59 -0.78
N ALA A 16 -7.62 3.40 -0.10
CA ALA A 16 -7.24 2.06 0.35
C ALA A 16 -8.11 1.64 1.54
N ASP A 17 -8.85 0.55 1.38
CA ASP A 17 -9.76 -0.03 2.35
C ASP A 17 -9.96 -1.54 2.09
N GLY A 18 -10.99 -2.14 2.69
CA GLY A 18 -11.28 -3.56 2.54
C GLY A 18 -11.71 -3.98 1.13
N GLU A 19 -12.28 -3.07 0.33
CA GLU A 19 -12.67 -3.34 -1.06
C GLU A 19 -11.54 -3.02 -2.04
N HIS A 20 -10.69 -2.05 -1.69
CA HIS A 20 -9.58 -1.56 -2.48
C HIS A 20 -8.26 -1.73 -1.74
N PRO A 21 -7.79 -2.97 -1.49
CA PRO A 21 -6.61 -3.18 -0.67
C PRO A 21 -5.35 -2.56 -1.28
N LEU A 22 -4.52 -1.98 -0.40
CA LEU A 22 -3.14 -1.63 -0.70
C LEU A 22 -2.28 -2.90 -0.60
N GLY A 23 -1.44 -3.14 -1.59
CA GLY A 23 -0.56 -4.29 -1.64
C GLY A 23 0.82 -3.99 -2.19
N PHE A 24 1.70 -4.99 -2.10
CA PHE A 24 3.08 -4.91 -2.53
C PHE A 24 3.46 -6.16 -3.34
N GLU A 25 4.09 -5.95 -4.49
CA GLU A 25 4.63 -7.00 -5.36
C GLU A 25 6.14 -6.96 -5.41
N THR A 26 6.76 -8.13 -5.55
CA THR A 26 8.19 -8.24 -5.83
C THR A 26 8.44 -8.04 -7.32
N GLY A 27 9.08 -6.92 -7.65
CA GLY A 27 9.54 -6.58 -8.98
C GLY A 27 10.93 -7.15 -9.31
N PRO A 28 11.45 -6.81 -10.50
CA PRO A 28 12.78 -7.23 -10.92
C PRO A 28 13.85 -6.83 -9.90
N ARG A 29 14.84 -7.71 -9.71
CA ARG A 29 15.95 -7.51 -8.76
C ARG A 29 15.51 -7.28 -7.31
N GLY A 30 14.35 -7.81 -6.91
CA GLY A 30 13.85 -7.72 -5.53
C GLY A 30 13.27 -6.35 -5.17
N SER A 31 12.99 -5.49 -6.16
CA SER A 31 12.35 -4.20 -5.91
C SER A 31 10.93 -4.37 -5.39
N VAL A 32 10.49 -3.52 -4.47
CA VAL A 32 9.10 -3.50 -4.01
C VAL A 32 8.27 -2.59 -4.90
N ILE A 33 7.14 -3.11 -5.38
CA ILE A 33 6.20 -2.39 -6.23
C ILE A 33 4.87 -2.25 -5.48
N PRO A 34 4.55 -1.07 -4.93
CA PRO A 34 3.24 -0.84 -4.33
C PRO A 34 2.14 -0.78 -5.41
N PHE A 35 0.95 -1.25 -5.07
CA PHE A 35 -0.25 -1.11 -5.88
C PHE A 35 -1.49 -0.94 -5.00
N VAL A 36 -2.54 -0.31 -5.54
CA VAL A 36 -3.88 -0.31 -4.95
C VAL A 36 -4.83 -1.07 -5.87
N VAL A 37 -5.68 -1.93 -5.31
CA VAL A 37 -6.75 -2.56 -6.08
C VAL A 37 -7.81 -1.51 -6.41
N VAL A 38 -8.22 -1.45 -7.67
CA VAL A 38 -9.25 -0.57 -8.18
C VAL A 38 -10.44 -1.40 -8.67
N ARG A 39 -11.45 -0.75 -9.25
CA ARG A 39 -12.65 -1.40 -9.78
C ARG A 39 -12.35 -2.63 -10.64
N GLY A 40 -13.16 -3.67 -10.49
CA GLY A 40 -13.01 -4.93 -11.24
C GLY A 40 -11.80 -5.77 -10.82
N GLY A 41 -11.19 -5.49 -9.66
CA GLY A 41 -10.04 -6.25 -9.16
C GLY A 41 -8.72 -5.92 -9.86
N LEU A 42 -8.71 -4.90 -10.72
CA LEU A 42 -7.48 -4.44 -11.38
C LEU A 42 -6.53 -3.82 -10.37
N ARG A 43 -5.22 -3.94 -10.61
CA ARG A 43 -4.18 -3.36 -9.75
C ARG A 43 -3.60 -2.12 -10.41
N ALA A 44 -3.75 -0.97 -9.77
CA ALA A 44 -3.08 0.25 -10.18
C ALA A 44 -1.72 0.34 -9.49
N ARG A 45 -0.64 0.21 -10.27
CA ARG A 45 0.73 0.35 -9.76
C ARG A 45 0.97 1.78 -9.29
N LEU A 46 1.48 1.92 -8.08
CA LEU A 46 1.85 3.19 -7.50
C LEU A 46 3.32 3.50 -7.83
N ALA A 47 3.62 4.79 -7.96
CA ALA A 47 4.97 5.23 -8.26
C ALA A 47 5.90 4.98 -7.06
N ARG A 48 7.20 4.84 -7.33
CA ARG A 48 8.20 4.60 -6.27
C ARG A 48 8.22 5.67 -5.17
N PRO A 49 8.03 6.98 -5.45
CA PRO A 49 7.90 7.98 -4.39
C PRO A 49 6.79 7.68 -3.38
N VAL A 50 5.66 7.13 -3.85
CA VAL A 50 4.52 6.76 -2.99
C VAL A 50 4.92 5.68 -1.99
N TYR A 51 5.80 4.75 -2.35
CA TYR A 51 6.33 3.77 -1.38
C TYR A 51 7.03 4.46 -0.20
N TYR A 52 7.85 5.48 -0.48
CA TYR A 52 8.58 6.19 0.57
C TYR A 52 7.66 7.04 1.44
N GLU A 53 6.62 7.65 0.86
CA GLU A 53 5.58 8.34 1.62
C GLU A 53 4.82 7.38 2.54
N LEU A 54 4.46 6.19 2.04
CA LEU A 54 3.83 5.14 2.85
C LEU A 54 4.77 4.69 3.97
N ALA A 55 6.07 4.52 3.69
CA ALA A 55 7.07 4.11 4.69
C ALA A 55 7.25 5.14 5.79
N ALA A 56 7.15 6.44 5.48
CA ALA A 56 7.16 7.50 6.48
C ALA A 56 5.93 7.49 7.40
N LEU A 57 4.81 6.90 6.94
CA LEU A 57 3.58 6.73 7.71
C LEU A 57 3.49 5.37 8.42
N ALA A 58 4.45 4.48 8.18
CA ALA A 58 4.39 3.11 8.67
C ALA A 58 4.54 3.07 10.20
N VAL A 59 3.75 2.21 10.83
CA VAL A 59 3.79 1.93 12.26
C VAL A 59 4.02 0.45 12.48
N GLU A 60 4.68 0.11 13.59
CA GLU A 60 4.74 -1.26 14.08
C GLU A 60 3.45 -1.56 14.86
N PRO A 61 2.61 -2.51 14.41
CA PRO A 61 1.44 -2.92 15.17
C PRO A 61 1.87 -3.68 16.43
N GLN A 62 1.02 -3.69 17.45
CA GLN A 62 1.26 -4.49 18.65
C GLN A 62 1.10 -5.99 18.29
N GLY A 63 2.21 -6.71 18.09
CA GLY A 63 2.17 -8.14 17.76
C GLY A 63 3.31 -8.60 16.85
N PRO A 64 3.22 -9.81 16.28
CA PRO A 64 4.25 -10.35 15.37
C PRO A 64 4.17 -9.78 13.95
N GLU A 65 3.24 -8.85 13.70
CA GLU A 65 3.03 -8.28 12.38
C GLU A 65 4.14 -7.27 12.03
N ARG A 66 4.46 -7.22 10.74
CA ARG A 66 5.47 -6.30 10.21
C ARG A 66 4.95 -4.87 10.25
N ALA A 67 5.87 -3.89 10.21
CA ALA A 67 5.52 -2.50 10.01
C ALA A 67 4.59 -2.35 8.79
N GLY A 68 3.65 -1.41 8.87
CA GLY A 68 2.64 -1.23 7.84
C GLY A 68 1.84 0.04 8.07
N VAL A 69 0.84 0.28 7.23
CA VAL A 69 0.02 1.49 7.29
C VAL A 69 -1.43 1.15 7.57
N TRP A 70 -2.09 2.02 8.35
CA TRP A 70 -3.53 1.98 8.53
C TRP A 70 -4.22 2.83 7.47
N SER A 71 -5.31 2.31 6.89
CA SER A 71 -6.23 3.12 6.10
C SER A 71 -7.64 2.54 6.18
N GLY A 72 -8.64 3.40 6.42
CA GLY A 72 -10.03 2.97 6.43
C GLY A 72 -10.36 1.93 7.52
N GLY A 73 -9.56 1.87 8.59
CA GLY A 73 -9.70 0.85 9.63
C GLY A 73 -9.09 -0.52 9.28
N VAL A 74 -8.38 -0.64 8.16
CA VAL A 74 -7.66 -1.83 7.72
C VAL A 74 -6.16 -1.60 7.82
N PHE A 75 -5.42 -2.61 8.25
CA PHE A 75 -3.95 -2.59 8.32
C PHE A 75 -3.35 -3.26 7.09
N PHE A 76 -2.39 -2.59 6.45
CA PHE A 76 -1.68 -3.06 5.27
C PHE A 76 -0.20 -3.26 5.59
N PRO A 77 0.24 -4.51 5.82
CA PRO A 77 1.63 -4.81 6.22
C PRO A 77 2.59 -4.63 5.04
N PHE A 78 3.79 -4.14 5.33
CA PHE A 78 4.86 -4.05 4.34
C PHE A 78 5.53 -5.41 4.12
N PRO A 79 6.16 -5.62 2.94
CA PRO A 79 6.93 -6.82 2.69
C PRO A 79 8.11 -6.91 3.65
N ALA A 80 8.61 -8.13 3.81
CA ALA A 80 9.81 -8.37 4.59
C ALA A 80 11.00 -7.58 4.02
N THR A 81 11.59 -6.71 4.83
CA THR A 81 12.95 -6.25 4.57
C THR A 81 13.87 -7.43 4.85
N SER A 82 14.42 -8.07 3.81
CA SER A 82 15.55 -8.98 4.01
C SER A 82 16.74 -8.12 4.47
N SER A 83 17.10 -8.25 5.74
CA SER A 83 18.39 -7.78 6.29
C SER A 83 19.56 -8.44 5.59
#